data_AF-A0A1E4M335-F1
#
_entry.id   AF-A0A1E4M335-F1
#
_cell.length_a   1.000
_cell.length_b   1.000
_cell.length_c   1.000
_cell.angle_alpha   90.00
_cell.angle_beta   90.00
_cell.angle_gamma   90.00
#
_symmetry.space_group_name_H-M   'P 1'
#
loop_
_entity.id
_entity.type
_entity.pdbx_description
1 polymer ?
#
loop_
_entity_poly.entity_id
_entity_poly.type
_entity_poly.pdbx_seq_one_letter_code
_entity_poly.pdbx_strand_id
1 'polypeptide(L)'
;MGTNKRYADAIDKRMAAHTDEIIMRDRQPSSLKKEELELDRLPLTRTPVAIPAWAWIHYETVSLRLRVEIVAWTPRACAVRWTTPAGREDRAWVWANAVERDERA
;
A
#
# COMPACT_ATOMS: atom_id res chain seq x y z
N MET A 1 -15.51 -7.08 -35.71
CA MET A 1 -15.80 -7.67 -34.38
C MET A 1 -14.58 -7.57 -33.48
N GLY A 2 -14.28 -6.38 -32.92
CA GLY A 2 -13.06 -6.19 -32.10
C GLY A 2 -13.07 -5.00 -31.13
N THR A 3 -14.25 -4.40 -30.91
CA THR A 3 -14.37 -3.14 -30.17
C THR A 3 -14.71 -3.33 -28.69
N ASN A 4 -15.24 -4.50 -28.30
CA ASN A 4 -15.83 -4.69 -26.97
C ASN A 4 -14.80 -5.03 -25.87
N LYS A 5 -13.65 -5.63 -26.22
CA LYS A 5 -12.65 -6.08 -25.23
C LYS A 5 -11.90 -4.91 -24.59
N ARG A 6 -11.45 -3.93 -25.39
CA ARG A 6 -10.78 -2.72 -24.87
C ARG A 6 -11.71 -1.83 -24.05
N TYR A 7 -13.01 -1.84 -24.38
CA TYR A 7 -14.01 -1.06 -23.67
C TYR A 7 -14.37 -1.70 -22.32
N ALA A 8 -14.53 -3.03 -22.27
CA ALA A 8 -14.70 -3.76 -21.02
C ALA A 8 -13.50 -3.58 -20.09
N ASP A 9 -12.27 -3.74 -20.60
CA ASP A 9 -11.04 -3.56 -19.80
C ASP A 9 -10.92 -2.13 -19.22
N ALA A 10 -11.40 -1.11 -19.95
CA ALA A 10 -11.37 0.28 -19.50
C ALA A 10 -12.44 0.57 -18.43
N ILE A 11 -13.62 -0.04 -18.55
CA ILE A 11 -14.69 0.05 -17.54
C ILE A 11 -14.27 -0.68 -16.27
N ASP A 12 -13.75 -1.91 -16.38
CA ASP A 12 -13.35 -2.73 -15.23
C ASP A 12 -12.25 -2.04 -14.41
N LYS A 13 -11.25 -1.43 -15.08
CA LYS A 13 -10.20 -0.65 -14.40
C LYS A 13 -10.76 0.59 -13.71
N ARG A 14 -11.72 1.28 -14.32
CA ARG A 14 -12.36 2.46 -13.72
C ARG A 14 -13.21 2.10 -12.52
N MET A 15 -13.94 0.99 -12.59
CA MET A 15 -14.75 0.46 -11.48
C MET A 15 -13.87 -0.01 -10.33
N ALA A 16 -12.75 -0.69 -10.61
CA ALA A 16 -11.77 -1.09 -9.60
C ALA A 16 -11.14 0.14 -8.92
N ALA A 17 -10.67 1.11 -9.69
CA ALA A 17 -10.09 2.34 -9.14
C ALA A 17 -11.09 3.13 -8.28
N HIS A 18 -12.36 3.21 -8.69
CA HIS A 18 -13.40 3.88 -7.93
C HIS A 18 -13.75 3.13 -6.63
N THR A 19 -13.72 1.80 -6.66
CA THR A 19 -13.96 0.96 -5.47
C THR A 19 -12.82 1.13 -4.45
N ASP A 20 -11.57 1.09 -4.93
CA ASP A 20 -10.38 1.33 -4.11
C ASP A 20 -10.43 2.73 -3.48
N GLU A 21 -10.84 3.75 -4.24
CA GLU A 21 -11.03 5.11 -3.75
C GLU A 21 -12.05 5.20 -2.60
N ILE A 22 -13.23 4.58 -2.76
CA ILE A 22 -14.26 4.56 -1.70
C ILE A 22 -13.72 3.87 -0.44
N ILE A 23 -13.06 2.73 -0.59
CA ILE A 23 -12.46 2.00 0.53
C ILE A 23 -11.44 2.87 1.29
N MET A 24 -10.54 3.56 0.57
CA MET A 24 -9.53 4.43 1.19
C MET A 24 -10.12 5.68 1.84
N ARG A 25 -11.24 6.18 1.33
CA ARG A 25 -11.89 7.38 1.86
C ARG A 25 -12.54 7.10 3.22
N ASP A 26 -13.29 6.00 3.31
CA ASP A 26 -14.20 5.76 4.42
C ASP A 26 -13.59 4.89 5.52
N ARG A 27 -12.41 4.29 5.29
CA ARG A 27 -11.76 3.36 6.23
C ARG A 27 -10.31 3.72 6.50
N GLN A 28 -9.82 3.33 7.68
CA GLN A 28 -8.42 3.47 8.03
C GLN A 28 -7.63 2.20 7.65
N PRO A 29 -6.40 2.35 7.14
CA PRO A 29 -5.54 1.21 6.90
C PRO A 29 -5.16 0.53 8.22
N SER A 30 -5.18 -0.79 8.23
CA SER A 30 -4.67 -1.60 9.33
C SER A 30 -3.14 -1.57 9.28
N SER A 31 -2.53 -1.10 10.36
CA SER A 31 -1.09 -1.09 10.56
C SER A 31 -0.71 -2.15 11.58
N LEU A 32 0.47 -2.77 11.41
CA LEU A 32 1.09 -3.56 12.47
C LEU A 32 1.22 -2.72 13.74
N LYS A 33 0.91 -3.36 14.88
CA LYS A 33 0.96 -2.78 16.21
C LYS A 33 2.40 -2.79 16.74
N LYS A 34 2.63 -2.02 17.80
CA LYS A 34 3.96 -1.88 18.41
C LYS A 34 4.54 -3.23 18.85
N GLU A 35 3.69 -4.10 19.40
CA GLU A 35 4.08 -5.43 19.87
C GLU A 35 4.50 -6.35 18.71
N GLU A 36 3.88 -6.18 17.53
CA GLU A 36 4.20 -6.96 16.32
C GLU A 36 5.48 -6.47 15.64
N LEU A 37 5.83 -5.19 15.83
CA LEU A 37 7.03 -4.58 15.27
C LEU A 37 8.31 -4.90 16.05
N GLU A 38 8.19 -5.24 17.33
CA GLU A 38 9.31 -5.56 18.23
C GLU A 38 10.46 -4.54 18.16
N LEU A 39 10.14 -3.23 18.12
CA LEU A 39 11.13 -2.16 17.93
C LEU A 39 12.16 -2.03 19.07
N ASP A 40 11.88 -2.65 20.21
CA ASP A 40 12.80 -2.81 21.33
C ASP A 40 13.88 -3.87 21.07
N ARG A 41 13.64 -4.79 20.13
CA ARG A 41 14.52 -5.93 19.81
C ARG A 41 15.10 -5.84 18.41
N LEU A 42 14.33 -5.33 17.45
CA LEU A 42 14.69 -5.29 16.05
C LEU A 42 15.25 -3.92 15.67
N PRO A 43 16.36 -3.88 14.90
CA PRO A 43 16.90 -2.62 14.43
C PRO A 43 15.91 -1.93 13.50
N LEU A 44 15.63 -0.65 13.77
CA LEU A 44 14.84 0.21 12.91
C LEU A 44 15.76 1.00 11.99
N THR A 45 15.65 0.77 10.68
CA THR A 45 16.33 1.57 9.67
C THR A 45 15.35 2.60 9.12
N ARG A 46 15.81 3.86 8.98
CA ARG A 46 15.06 4.94 8.33
C ARG A 46 15.86 5.42 7.13
N THR A 47 15.18 5.68 6.01
CA THR A 47 15.82 6.22 4.81
C THR A 47 15.44 7.69 4.62
N PRO A 48 16.38 8.58 4.27
CA PRO A 48 16.06 9.95 3.89
C PRO A 48 15.38 10.01 2.51
N VAL A 49 15.59 9.01 1.66
CA VAL A 49 15.01 8.91 0.32
C VAL A 49 14.00 7.77 0.32
N ALA A 50 12.73 8.10 0.09
CA ALA A 50 11.66 7.12 0.09
C ALA A 50 11.82 6.16 -1.11
N ILE A 51 11.60 4.86 -0.89
CA ILE A 51 11.83 3.82 -1.90
C ILE A 51 10.47 3.40 -2.48
N PRO A 52 10.20 3.59 -3.78
CA PRO A 52 8.94 3.19 -4.38
C PRO A 52 8.78 1.67 -4.37
N ALA A 53 7.57 1.21 -4.04
CA ALA A 53 7.23 -0.19 -3.92
C ALA A 53 5.74 -0.43 -4.18
N TRP A 54 5.36 -1.68 -4.30
CA TRP A 54 3.99 -2.17 -4.19
C TRP A 54 3.80 -2.84 -2.84
N ALA A 55 2.69 -2.56 -2.17
CA ALA A 55 2.38 -3.19 -0.90
C ALA A 55 0.92 -3.62 -0.82
N TRP A 56 0.67 -4.76 -0.17
CA TRP A 56 -0.68 -5.16 0.24
C TRP A 56 -1.07 -4.44 1.53
N ILE A 57 -2.05 -3.55 1.44
CA ILE A 57 -2.60 -2.78 2.55
C ILE A 57 -3.98 -3.31 2.90
N HIS A 58 -4.17 -3.66 4.17
CA HIS A 58 -5.46 -4.14 4.67
C HIS A 58 -6.30 -2.97 5.16
N TYR A 59 -7.57 -2.94 4.80
CA TYR A 59 -8.58 -1.98 5.22
C TYR A 59 -9.77 -2.76 5.77
N GLU A 60 -9.80 -2.98 7.09
CA GLU A 60 -10.83 -3.76 7.78
C GLU A 60 -11.12 -5.11 7.09
N THR A 61 -12.15 -5.18 6.24
CA THR A 61 -12.62 -6.40 5.57
C THR A 61 -12.04 -6.62 4.17
N VAL A 62 -11.19 -5.73 3.65
CA VAL A 62 -10.65 -5.80 2.27
C VAL A 62 -9.15 -5.54 2.24
N SER A 63 -8.47 -6.07 1.22
CA SER A 63 -7.03 -5.86 1.02
C SER A 63 -6.80 -5.25 -0.36
N LEU A 64 -6.03 -4.17 -0.42
CA LEU A 64 -5.71 -3.43 -1.64
C LEU A 64 -4.22 -3.53 -1.93
N ARG A 65 -3.85 -3.72 -3.19
CA ARG A 65 -2.45 -3.67 -3.63
C ARG A 65 -2.14 -2.28 -4.17
N LEU A 66 -1.39 -1.49 -3.40
CA LEU A 66 -1.16 -0.08 -3.66
C LEU A 66 0.28 0.22 -4.02
N ARG A 67 0.48 1.25 -4.84
CA ARG A 67 1.80 1.86 -5.01
C ARG A 67 2.08 2.74 -3.79
N VAL A 68 3.19 2.48 -3.14
CA VAL A 68 3.57 3.12 -1.88
C VAL A 68 5.04 3.52 -1.93
N GLU A 69 5.46 4.29 -0.93
CA GLU A 69 6.86 4.57 -0.68
C GLU A 69 7.27 4.00 0.68
N ILE A 70 8.36 3.22 0.71
CA ILE A 70 8.98 2.73 1.94
C ILE A 70 9.83 3.85 2.54
N VAL A 71 9.57 4.20 3.80
CA VAL A 71 10.28 5.27 4.51
C VAL A 71 11.12 4.76 5.68
N ALA A 72 10.78 3.56 6.20
CA ALA A 72 11.55 2.88 7.23
C ALA A 72 11.29 1.37 7.16
N TRP A 73 12.17 0.57 7.76
CA TRP A 73 11.99 -0.88 7.84
C TRP A 73 12.72 -1.48 9.05
N THR A 74 12.23 -2.63 9.47
CA THR A 74 12.92 -3.61 10.32
C THR A 74 13.22 -4.85 9.48
N PRO A 75 13.91 -5.88 10.01
CA PRO A 75 14.06 -7.15 9.29
C PRO A 75 12.73 -7.85 8.95
N ARG A 76 11.63 -7.49 9.61
CA ARG A 76 10.32 -8.16 9.47
C ARG A 76 9.20 -7.29 8.91
N ALA A 77 9.34 -5.96 8.96
CA ALA A 77 8.27 -5.04 8.60
C ALA A 77 8.79 -3.81 7.87
N CYS A 78 7.92 -3.20 7.06
CA CYS A 78 8.18 -1.96 6.33
C CYS A 78 7.15 -0.90 6.72
N ALA A 79 7.62 0.30 7.02
CA ALA A 79 6.79 1.49 7.15
C ALA A 79 6.61 2.08 5.75
N VAL A 80 5.36 2.13 5.31
CA VAL A 80 4.98 2.61 3.99
C VAL A 80 4.08 3.83 4.12
N ARG A 81 4.20 4.74 3.15
CA ARG A 81 3.30 5.88 2.98
C ARG A 81 2.74 5.93 1.57
N TRP A 82 1.55 6.47 1.41
CA TRP A 82 0.95 6.71 0.11
C TRP A 82 -0.05 7.87 0.20
N THR A 83 -0.36 8.45 -0.95
CA THR A 83 -1.42 9.46 -1.06
C THR A 83 -2.70 8.77 -1.51
N THR A 84 -3.75 8.89 -0.72
CA THR A 84 -5.10 8.44 -1.10
C THR A 84 -5.64 9.30 -2.26
N PRO A 85 -6.62 8.83 -3.04
CA PRO A 85 -7.24 9.63 -4.10
C PRO A 85 -7.83 10.96 -3.61
N ALA A 86 -8.24 11.02 -2.33
CA ALA A 86 -8.72 12.25 -1.69
C ALA A 86 -7.61 13.25 -1.31
N GLY A 87 -6.34 12.95 -1.62
CA GLY A 87 -5.19 13.81 -1.34
C GLY A 87 -4.61 13.70 0.07
N ARG A 88 -5.13 12.78 0.91
CA ARG A 88 -4.62 12.52 2.27
C ARG A 88 -3.41 11.59 2.22
N GLU A 89 -2.32 11.94 2.91
CA GLU A 89 -1.19 11.03 3.14
C GLU A 89 -1.56 10.04 4.25
N ASP A 90 -1.62 8.76 3.89
CA ASP A 90 -1.80 7.66 4.82
C ASP A 90 -0.47 6.93 5.03
N ARG A 91 -0.35 6.30 6.20
CA ARG A 91 0.83 5.53 6.61
C ARG A 91 0.41 4.26 7.31
N ALA A 92 1.17 3.20 7.07
CA ALA A 92 1.00 1.94 7.77
C ALA A 92 2.33 1.18 7.88
N TRP A 93 2.44 0.35 8.90
CA TRP A 93 3.41 -0.72 8.92
C TRP A 93 2.79 -1.99 8.38
N VAL A 94 3.52 -2.66 7.49
CA VAL A 94 3.13 -3.95 6.91
C VAL A 94 4.28 -4.94 7.04
N TRP A 95 3.98 -6.23 6.99
CA TRP A 95 5.02 -7.26 6.96
C TRP A 95 5.90 -7.10 5.73
N ALA A 96 7.20 -7.37 5.85
CA ALA A 96 8.16 -7.19 4.77
C ALA A 96 7.82 -8.04 3.53
N ASN A 97 7.25 -9.22 3.72
CA ASN A 97 6.79 -10.10 2.64
C ASN A 97 5.50 -9.60 1.95
N ALA A 98 4.82 -8.60 2.50
CA ALA A 98 3.69 -7.93 1.86
C ALA A 98 4.13 -6.79 0.91
N VAL A 99 5.45 -6.55 0.80
CA VAL A 99 6.03 -5.47 0.00
C VAL A 99 6.90 -6.04 -1.11
N GLU A 100 6.63 -5.59 -2.33
CA GLU A 100 7.40 -5.88 -3.53
C GLU A 100 8.08 -4.59 -4.00
N ARG A 101 9.41 -4.55 -4.06
CA ARG A 101 10.12 -3.36 -4.54
C ARG A 101 9.81 -3.13 -6.02
N ASP A 102 9.63 -1.87 -6.39
CA ASP A 102 9.46 -1.51 -7.79
C ASP A 102 10.84 -1.51 -8.46
N GLU A 103 11.22 -2.63 -9.09
CA GLU A 103 12.52 -2.80 -9.75
C GLU A 103 12.72 -1.88 -10.98
N ARG A 104 11.72 -1.05 -11.31
CA ARG A 104 11.74 -0.11 -12.44
C ARG A 104 11.98 1.35 -12.02
N ALA A 105 12.31 1.59 -10.76
CA ALA A 105 12.53 2.92 -10.20
C ALA A 105 14.00 3.37 -10.23
#